data_AF-A0A5C8TU67-F1
#
_entry.id   AF-A0A5C8TU67-F1
#
_cell.length_a   1.000
_cell.length_b   1.000
_cell.length_c   1.000
_cell.angle_alpha   90.00
_cell.angle_beta   90.00
_cell.angle_gamma   90.00
#
_symmetry.space_group_name_H-M   'P 1'
#
loop_
_entity.id
_entity.type
_entity.pdbx_description
1 polymer ?
#
loop_
_entity_poly.entity_id
_entity_poly.type
_entity_poly.pdbx_seq_one_letter_code
_entity_poly.pdbx_strand_id
1 'polypeptide(L)' 'MMTSHQLADELRRVATTQVSDITRAVKEGQKSIALNEVRDMARRLSLLADAFDPKSAAEAKADFVETEPQDGAQAA' A
#
# COMPACT_ATOMS: atom_id res chain seq x y z
N MET A 1 19.12 -0.53 2.67
CA MET A 1 18.42 -0.28 1.40
C MET A 1 18.34 -1.59 0.66
N MET A 2 17.15 -1.97 0.21
CA MET A 2 16.96 -3.20 -0.57
C MET A 2 17.58 -3.05 -1.96
N THR A 3 18.18 -4.10 -2.51
CA THR A 3 18.69 -4.09 -3.89
C THR A 3 17.56 -4.27 -4.90
N SER A 4 17.77 -3.87 -6.17
CA SER A 4 16.77 -4.05 -7.23
C SER A 4 16.41 -5.52 -7.49
N HIS A 5 17.35 -6.46 -7.26
CA HIS A 5 17.07 -7.89 -7.40
C HIS A 5 16.15 -8.39 -6.27
N GLN A 6 16.43 -8.00 -5.03
CA GLN A 6 15.57 -8.31 -3.88
C GLN A 6 14.19 -7.68 -4.03
N LEU A 7 14.09 -6.47 -4.61
CA LEU A 7 12.80 -5.86 -4.96
C LEU A 7 12.02 -6.74 -5.94
N ALA A 8 12.67 -7.19 -7.01
CA ALA A 8 12.02 -8.00 -8.03
C ALA A 8 11.54 -9.35 -7.47
N ASP A 9 12.35 -10.00 -6.64
CA ASP A 9 11.99 -11.26 -6.00
C ASP A 9 10.79 -11.09 -5.06
N GLU A 10 10.78 -10.03 -4.25
CA GLU A 10 9.70 -9.82 -3.29
C GLU A 10 8.41 -9.33 -3.94
N LEU A 11 8.50 -8.51 -4.99
CA LEU A 11 7.34 -8.18 -5.84
C LEU A 11 6.73 -9.45 -6.45
N ARG A 12 7.58 -10.35 -6.97
CA ARG A 12 7.12 -11.60 -7.56
C ARG A 12 6.43 -12.48 -6.52
N ARG A 13 7.00 -12.57 -5.32
CA ARG A 13 6.44 -13.34 -4.20
C ARG A 13 5.07 -12.80 -3.79
N VAL A 14 4.97 -11.50 -3.51
CA VAL A 14 3.71 -10.86 -3.11
C VAL A 14 2.66 -11.01 -4.20
N ALA A 15 3.00 -10.73 -5.46
CA ALA A 15 2.05 -10.83 -6.56
C ALA A 15 1.54 -12.25 -6.77
N THR A 16 2.41 -13.27 -6.76
CA THR A 16 2.00 -14.64 -7.10
C THR A 16 1.05 -15.22 -6.05
N THR A 17 1.32 -15.00 -4.76
CA THR A 17 0.45 -15.49 -3.68
C THR A 17 -0.88 -14.73 -3.65
N GLN A 18 -0.85 -13.40 -3.57
CA GLN A 18 -2.07 -12.61 -3.39
C GLN A 18 -2.97 -12.63 -4.63
N VAL A 19 -2.42 -12.63 -5.85
CA VAL A 19 -3.25 -12.72 -7.07
C VAL A 19 -4.01 -14.05 -7.12
N SER A 20 -3.40 -15.14 -6.69
CA SER A 20 -4.07 -16.45 -6.64
C SER A 20 -5.24 -16.44 -5.65
N ASP A 21 -5.01 -15.93 -4.43
CA ASP A 21 -6.02 -15.88 -3.37
C ASP A 21 -7.19 -14.96 -3.73
N ILE A 22 -6.90 -13.77 -4.28
CA ILE A 22 -7.90 -12.83 -4.78
C ILE A 22 -8.73 -13.49 -5.90
N THR A 23 -8.07 -14.11 -6.88
CA THR A 23 -8.75 -14.74 -8.01
C THR A 23 -9.68 -15.86 -7.55
N ARG A 24 -9.23 -16.67 -6.57
CA ARG A 24 -10.04 -17.72 -5.98
C ARG A 24 -11.25 -17.13 -5.23
N ALA A 25 -11.05 -16.15 -4.36
CA ALA A 25 -12.13 -15.50 -3.62
C ALA A 25 -13.18 -14.87 -4.56
N VAL A 26 -12.74 -14.27 -5.68
CA VAL A 26 -13.64 -13.72 -6.72
C VAL A 26 -14.46 -14.83 -7.37
N LYS A 27 -13.83 -15.94 -7.77
CA LYS A 27 -14.51 -17.09 -8.38
C LYS A 27 -15.51 -17.75 -7.43
N GLU A 28 -15.21 -17.78 -6.13
CA GLU A 28 -16.09 -18.29 -5.08
C GLU A 28 -17.20 -17.31 -4.65
N GLY A 29 -17.25 -16.11 -5.25
CA GLY A 29 -18.26 -15.08 -4.91
C GLY A 29 -18.04 -14.39 -3.57
N GLN A 30 -16.88 -14.58 -2.93
CA GLN A 30 -16.55 -14.06 -1.60
C GLN A 30 -16.08 -12.60 -1.68
N LYS A 31 -17.00 -11.68 -2.00
CA LYS A 31 -16.69 -10.27 -2.27
C LYS A 31 -15.90 -9.56 -1.16
N SER A 32 -16.27 -9.77 0.11
CA SER A 32 -15.58 -9.14 1.25
C SER A 32 -14.15 -9.65 1.41
N ILE A 33 -13.93 -10.96 1.22
CA ILE A 33 -12.61 -11.60 1.28
C ILE A 33 -11.74 -11.07 0.14
N ALA A 34 -12.24 -11.07 -1.09
CA ALA A 34 -11.51 -10.53 -2.24
C ALA A 34 -11.09 -9.06 -2.03
N LEU A 35 -11.99 -8.22 -1.51
CA LEU A 35 -11.67 -6.81 -1.21
C LEU A 35 -10.63 -6.67 -0.10
N ASN A 36 -10.68 -7.52 0.92
CA ASN A 36 -9.71 -7.50 2.00
C ASN A 36 -8.33 -7.94 1.52
N GLU A 37 -8.25 -8.96 0.67
CA GLU A 37 -6.99 -9.41 0.05
C GLU A 37 -6.37 -8.33 -0.85
N VAL A 38 -7.19 -7.63 -1.66
CA VAL A 38 -6.71 -6.50 -2.47
C VAL A 38 -6.14 -5.38 -1.60
N ARG A 39 -6.83 -5.04 -0.50
CA ARG A 39 -6.34 -4.03 0.46
C ARG A 39 -5.05 -4.48 1.14
N ASP A 40 -4.92 -5.75 1.46
CA ASP A 40 -3.69 -6.28 2.05
C ASP A 40 -2.52 -6.24 1.07
N MET A 41 -2.76 -6.62 -0.19
CA MET A 41 -1.78 -6.51 -1.26
C MET A 41 -1.31 -5.07 -1.44
N ALA A 42 -2.23 -4.10 -1.46
CA ALA A 42 -1.88 -2.68 -1.55
C ALA A 42 -0.98 -2.23 -0.39
N ARG A 43 -1.31 -2.59 0.86
CA ARG A 43 -0.47 -2.25 2.03
C ARG A 43 0.93 -2.85 1.92
N ARG A 44 1.06 -4.11 1.52
CA ARG A 44 2.36 -4.78 1.35
C ARG A 44 3.21 -4.10 0.27
N LEU A 45 2.60 -3.72 -0.84
CA LEU A 45 3.30 -2.99 -1.91
C LEU A 45 3.78 -1.62 -1.46
N SER A 46 2.98 -0.87 -0.69
CA SER A 46 3.41 0.40 -0.09
C SER A 46 4.61 0.22 0.84
N LEU A 47 4.58 -0.77 1.73
CA LEU A 47 5.71 -1.07 2.63
C LEU A 47 6.98 -1.46 1.85
N LEU A 48 6.83 -2.20 0.75
CA LEU A 48 7.94 -2.58 -0.10
C LEU A 48 8.55 -1.37 -0.83
N ALA A 49 7.71 -0.45 -1.31
CA ALA A 49 8.15 0.81 -1.89
C ALA A 49 8.94 1.65 -0.88
N ASP A 50 8.41 1.79 0.35
CA ASP A 50 9.08 2.51 1.44
C ASP A 50 10.45 1.91 1.78
N ALA A 51 10.55 0.57 1.78
CA ALA A 51 11.81 -0.12 2.08
C ALA A 51 12.85 -0.01 0.95
N PHE A 52 12.39 0.17 -0.29
CA PHE A 52 13.25 0.33 -1.46
C PHE A 52 13.79 1.76 -1.57
N ASP A 53 12.94 2.77 -1.39
CA ASP A 53 13.33 4.18 -1.39
C ASP A 53 12.84 4.93 -0.13
N PRO A 54 13.59 4.84 0.98
CA PRO A 54 13.20 5.44 2.24
C PRO A 54 13.15 6.97 2.23
N LYS A 55 13.86 7.63 1.30
CA LYS A 55 13.86 9.11 1.19
C LYS A 55 12.56 9.61 0.59
N SER A 56 12.14 9.04 -0.54
CA SER A 56 10.86 9.37 -1.17
C SER A 56 9.67 9.03 -0.26
N ALA A 57 9.77 7.98 0.56
CA ALA A 57 8.75 7.65 1.54
C ALA A 57 8.59 8.70 2.66
N ALA A 58 9.68 9.34 3.07
CA ALA A 58 9.65 10.41 4.08
C ALA A 58 9.02 11.69 3.53
N GLU A 59 9.29 12.02 2.26
CA GLU A 59 8.72 13.16 1.55
C GLU A 59 7.21 12.95 1.28
N ALA A 60 6.80 11.77 0.83
CA ALA A 60 5.38 11.45 0.64
C ALA A 60 4.58 11.57 1.94
N LYS A 61 5.14 11.21 3.10
CA LYS A 61 4.47 11.37 4.40
C LYS A 61 4.34 12.83 4.84
N ALA A 62 5.24 13.72 4.41
CA ALA A 62 5.14 15.15 4.69
C ALA A 62 3.98 15.78 3.91
N ASP A 63 3.80 15.40 2.64
CA ASP A 63 2.73 15.92 1.77
C ASP A 63 1.31 15.53 2.25
N PHE A 64 1.15 14.40 2.95
CA PHE A 64 -0.14 13.99 3.52
C PHE A 64 -0.49 14.70 4.84
N VAL A 65 0.48 15.32 5.52
CA VAL A 65 0.25 16.03 6.80
C VAL A 65 -0.17 17.48 6.57
N GLU A 66 0.12 18.07 5.41
CA GLU A 66 -0.18 19.48 5.11
C GLU A 66 -1.62 19.74 4.60
N THR A 67 -2.57 18.85 4.92
CA THR A 67 -4.01 19.06 4.64
C THR A 67 -4.87 18.92 5.88
N GLU A 68 -4.48 19.55 6.99
CA GLU A 68 -5.44 19.91 8.04
C GLU A 68 -6.26 21.13 7.59
N PRO A 69 -7.60 21.07 7.57
CA PRO A 69 -8.41 22.27 7.37
C PRO A 69 -8.25 23.17 8.60
N GLN A 70 -7.70 24.36 8.41
CA GLN A 70 -7.75 25.42 9.42
C GLN A 70 -9.21 25.87 9.58
N ASP A 71 -9.96 25.19 10.46
CA ASP A 71 -11.23 25.70 10.97
C ASP A 71 -10.96 26.41 12.31
N GLY A 72 -11.31 27.68 12.36
CA GLY A 72 -10.96 28.56 13.48
C GLY A 72 -11.32 30.00 13.20
N ALA A 73 -12.60 30.24 12.88
CA ALA A 73 -13.21 31.56 12.85
C ALA A 73 -12.86 32.35 14.12
N GLN A 74 -12.10 33.42 13.97
CA GLN A 74 -11.75 34.33 15.05
C GLN A 74 -12.86 35.39 15.17
N ALA A 75 -13.73 35.22 16.16
CA ALA A 75 -14.66 36.24 16.60
C ALA A 75 -13.93 37.26 17.47
N ALA A 76 -13.97 38.54 17.08
CA ALA A 76 -13.83 39.72 17.94
C ALA A 76 -14.52 40.91 17.27
#